data_AF-A0A958EGU7-F1
#
_entry.id   AF-A0A958EGU7-F1
#
_cell.length_a   1.000
_cell.length_b   1.000
_cell.length_c   1.000
_cell.angle_alpha   90.00
_cell.angle_beta   90.00
_cell.angle_gamma   90.00
#
_symmetry.space_group_name_H-M   'P 1'
#
loop_
_entity.id
_entity.type
_entity.pdbx_description
1 polymer ?
#
loop_
_entity_poly.entity_id
_entity_poly.type
_entity_poly.pdbx_seq_one_letter_code
_entity_poly.pdbx_strand_id
1 'polypeptide(L)'
;DEVQSGYGRSGRFFAHQLAGIEADLITIAKGMGNGFPVAGMLSHPKFEGWPGMLGTTFGGNHLACAAGLAVLEVLRDDNLIDHAAKTGAELMTEIGEIGGPIKELRGAGLMIGIELDGPAAALRKDLLFREHIFTGSSSDPNTLRLLPPLSIGAMEIEQFIGALKRCVE
;
A
#
# COMPACT_ATOMS: atom_id res chain seq x y z
N ASP A 1 -10.51 9.01 -1.05
CA ASP A 1 -10.15 8.05 -2.11
C ASP A 1 -9.26 6.99 -1.50
N GLU A 2 -9.68 5.73 -1.50
CA GLU A 2 -8.98 4.61 -0.86
C GLU A 2 -8.44 3.60 -1.89
N VAL A 3 -8.37 3.98 -3.18
CA VAL A 3 -7.92 3.08 -4.24
C VAL A 3 -6.51 2.54 -3.96
N GLN A 4 -5.61 3.33 -3.38
CA GLN A 4 -4.24 2.88 -3.05
C GLN A 4 -4.05 2.53 -1.58
N SER A 5 -4.71 3.26 -0.69
CA SER A 5 -4.48 3.22 0.76
C SER A 5 -5.43 2.29 1.52
N GLY A 6 -6.50 1.82 0.86
CA GLY A 6 -7.44 0.85 1.41
C GLY A 6 -6.94 -0.59 1.34
N TYR A 7 -7.82 -1.51 1.71
CA TYR A 7 -7.56 -2.96 1.76
C TYR A 7 -6.32 -3.31 2.60
N GLY A 8 -6.18 -2.68 3.77
CA GLY A 8 -5.14 -3.05 4.74
C GLY A 8 -3.79 -2.38 4.55
N ARG A 9 -3.58 -1.67 3.45
CA ARG A 9 -2.27 -1.08 3.08
C ARG A 9 -1.67 -0.20 4.18
N SER A 10 -2.50 0.57 4.87
CA SER A 10 -2.10 1.49 5.94
C SER A 10 -2.05 0.84 7.33
N GLY A 11 -2.29 -0.46 7.46
CA GLY A 11 -2.54 -1.11 8.75
C GLY A 11 -3.97 -0.92 9.28
N ARG A 12 -4.85 -0.32 8.46
CA ARG A 12 -6.31 -0.30 8.63
C ARG A 12 -6.97 -0.73 7.33
N PHE A 13 -8.22 -1.17 7.40
CA PHE A 13 -8.96 -1.53 6.19
C PHE A 13 -9.06 -0.32 5.24
N PHE A 14 -9.33 0.86 5.79
CA PHE A 14 -9.23 2.13 5.07
C PHE A 14 -8.35 3.12 5.83
N ALA A 15 -7.50 3.87 5.12
CA ALA A 15 -6.57 4.79 5.76
C ALA A 15 -7.26 5.97 6.45
N HIS A 16 -8.40 6.46 5.93
CA HIS A 16 -9.16 7.55 6.57
C HIS A 16 -9.62 7.20 7.99
N GLN A 17 -9.74 5.92 8.33
CA GLN A 17 -10.08 5.46 9.69
C GLN A 17 -9.01 5.86 10.71
N LEU A 18 -7.74 6.00 10.30
CA LEU A 18 -6.68 6.51 11.17
C LEU A 18 -6.89 7.98 11.56
N ALA A 19 -7.59 8.74 10.74
CA ALA A 19 -7.90 10.15 10.99
C ALA A 19 -9.25 10.34 11.72
N GLY A 20 -9.95 9.26 12.09
CA GLY A 20 -11.28 9.35 12.71
C GLY A 20 -12.35 9.98 11.79
N ILE A 21 -12.15 9.93 10.48
CA ILE A 21 -13.06 10.51 9.50
C ILE A 21 -14.19 9.51 9.21
N GLU A 22 -15.42 10.00 9.17
CA GLU A 22 -16.55 9.25 8.62
C GLU A 22 -16.78 9.69 7.17
N ALA A 23 -16.39 8.85 6.22
CA ALA A 23 -16.44 9.20 4.81
C ALA A 23 -17.83 9.01 4.21
N ASP A 24 -18.28 10.03 3.49
CA ASP A 24 -19.54 10.02 2.74
C ASP A 24 -19.49 9.11 1.51
N LEU A 25 -18.35 9.09 0.83
CA LEU A 25 -18.08 8.27 -0.34
C LEU A 25 -16.67 7.68 -0.21
N ILE A 26 -16.51 6.40 -0.54
CA ILE A 26 -15.22 5.70 -0.51
C ILE A 26 -15.00 5.01 -1.85
N THR A 27 -13.98 5.43 -2.60
CA THR A 27 -13.56 4.78 -3.85
C THR A 27 -12.54 3.69 -3.56
N ILE A 28 -12.71 2.52 -4.18
CA ILE A 28 -11.89 1.33 -3.97
C ILE A 28 -11.55 0.66 -5.30
N ALA A 29 -10.33 0.11 -5.41
CA ALA A 29 -9.87 -0.74 -6.53
C ALA A 29 -8.58 -1.44 -6.07
N LYS A 30 -7.60 -1.67 -6.96
CA LYS A 30 -6.26 -2.23 -6.67
C LYS A 30 -6.31 -3.43 -5.73
N GLY A 31 -6.11 -3.20 -4.42
CA GLY A 31 -6.19 -4.23 -3.39
C GLY A 31 -7.48 -5.04 -3.45
N MET A 32 -8.60 -4.44 -3.86
CA MET A 32 -9.89 -5.12 -4.03
C MET A 32 -9.85 -6.37 -4.91
N GLY A 33 -9.08 -6.34 -6.01
CA GLY A 33 -8.94 -7.49 -6.90
C GLY A 33 -7.59 -8.19 -6.79
N ASN A 34 -6.67 -7.62 -6.00
CA ASN A 34 -5.28 -8.04 -5.86
C ASN A 34 -4.63 -8.51 -7.18
N GLY A 35 -4.87 -7.76 -8.27
CA GLY A 35 -4.39 -8.07 -9.63
C GLY A 35 -5.51 -8.28 -10.66
N PHE A 36 -6.70 -8.72 -10.23
CA PHE A 36 -7.87 -8.81 -11.10
C PHE A 36 -8.57 -7.44 -11.28
N PRO A 37 -9.04 -7.05 -12.47
CA PRO A 37 -9.70 -5.77 -12.68
C PRO A 37 -11.05 -5.66 -11.95
N VAL A 38 -11.09 -4.88 -10.87
CA VAL A 38 -12.31 -4.55 -10.15
C VAL A 38 -12.13 -3.21 -9.41
N ALA A 39 -13.21 -2.44 -9.37
CA ALA A 39 -13.30 -1.18 -8.65
C ALA A 39 -14.73 -1.00 -8.13
N GLY A 40 -14.90 -0.12 -7.15
CA GLY A 40 -16.19 0.19 -6.56
C GLY A 40 -16.21 1.55 -5.87
N MET A 41 -17.41 1.96 -5.50
CA MET A 41 -17.67 3.12 -4.67
C MET A 41 -18.66 2.71 -3.59
N LEU A 42 -18.29 2.90 -2.32
CA LEU A 42 -19.20 2.79 -1.20
C LEU A 42 -19.83 4.16 -0.98
N SER A 43 -21.16 4.22 -0.86
CA SER A 43 -21.90 5.45 -0.61
C SER A 43 -22.61 5.41 0.72
N HIS A 44 -22.48 6.47 1.52
CA HIS A 44 -23.22 6.62 2.75
C HIS A 44 -24.73 6.55 2.50
N PRO A 45 -25.54 5.89 3.36
CA PRO A 45 -26.98 5.72 3.15
C PRO A 45 -27.80 7.01 2.98
N LYS A 46 -27.23 8.17 3.31
CA LYS A 46 -27.84 9.49 3.09
C LYS A 46 -27.97 9.84 1.60
N PHE A 47 -27.24 9.15 0.73
CA PHE A 47 -27.38 9.25 -0.72
C PHE A 47 -28.26 8.11 -1.20
N GLU A 48 -29.51 8.41 -1.51
CA GLU A 48 -30.46 7.43 -2.02
C GLU A 48 -30.22 7.18 -3.52
N GLY A 49 -29.96 5.92 -3.87
CA GLY A 49 -29.88 5.50 -5.26
C GLY A 49 -31.26 5.20 -5.85
N TRP A 50 -31.39 5.30 -7.17
CA TRP A 50 -32.59 4.88 -7.90
C TRP A 50 -32.25 3.91 -9.04
N PRO A 51 -33.20 3.08 -9.50
CA PRO A 51 -32.98 2.18 -10.63
C PRO A 51 -32.46 2.92 -11.87
N GLY A 52 -31.35 2.46 -12.43
CA GLY A 52 -30.72 3.06 -13.60
C GLY A 52 -29.85 4.30 -13.34
N MET A 53 -29.67 4.72 -12.08
CA MET A 53 -28.79 5.84 -11.73
C MET A 53 -27.33 5.61 -12.13
N LEU A 54 -26.85 4.37 -11.92
CA LEU A 54 -25.50 3.94 -12.25
C LEU A 54 -25.60 2.75 -13.22
N GLY A 55 -24.69 2.69 -14.18
CA GLY A 55 -24.70 1.66 -15.20
C GLY A 55 -23.29 1.34 -15.68
N THR A 56 -23.05 0.06 -15.94
CA THR A 56 -21.79 -0.45 -16.49
C THR A 56 -22.03 -1.83 -17.08
N THR A 57 -21.43 -2.11 -18.24
CA THR A 57 -21.56 -3.41 -18.92
C THR A 57 -20.90 -4.55 -18.14
N PHE A 58 -19.79 -4.26 -17.45
CA PHE A 58 -18.95 -5.28 -16.80
C PHE A 58 -18.87 -5.13 -15.28
N GLY A 59 -19.41 -4.07 -14.70
CA GLY A 59 -19.40 -3.91 -13.24
C GLY A 59 -20.29 -4.96 -12.55
N GLY A 60 -19.83 -5.42 -11.38
CA GLY A 60 -20.51 -6.47 -10.64
C GLY A 60 -20.49 -7.85 -11.32
N ASN A 61 -19.59 -8.08 -12.28
CA ASN A 61 -19.46 -9.39 -12.90
C ASN A 61 -19.01 -10.45 -11.87
N HIS A 62 -19.51 -11.68 -12.03
CA HIS A 62 -19.31 -12.77 -11.08
C HIS A 62 -17.83 -13.10 -10.79
N LEU A 63 -16.97 -13.02 -11.80
CA LEU A 63 -15.55 -13.32 -11.63
C LEU A 63 -14.84 -12.26 -10.77
N ALA A 64 -15.12 -10.98 -11.00
CA ALA A 64 -14.64 -9.89 -10.15
C ALA A 64 -15.14 -10.02 -8.70
N CYS A 65 -16.41 -10.38 -8.51
CA CYS A 65 -16.98 -10.60 -7.19
C CYS A 65 -16.31 -11.77 -6.47
N ALA A 66 -16.08 -12.90 -7.15
CA ALA A 66 -15.40 -14.05 -6.59
C ALA A 66 -13.94 -13.72 -6.20
N ALA A 67 -13.21 -13.01 -7.08
CA ALA A 67 -11.85 -12.55 -6.77
C ALA A 67 -11.82 -11.61 -5.56
N GLY A 68 -12.75 -10.66 -5.48
CA GLY A 68 -12.84 -9.73 -4.35
C GLY A 68 -13.18 -10.44 -3.03
N LEU A 69 -14.07 -11.43 -3.05
CA LEU A 69 -14.38 -12.24 -1.87
C LEU A 69 -13.16 -13.04 -1.39
N ALA A 70 -12.45 -13.71 -2.30
CA ALA A 70 -11.25 -14.46 -1.97
C ALA A 70 -10.16 -13.56 -1.35
N VAL A 71 -10.00 -12.32 -1.84
CA VAL A 71 -9.08 -11.36 -1.23
C VAL A 71 -9.48 -11.03 0.22
N LEU A 72 -10.77 -10.78 0.48
CA LEU A 72 -11.26 -10.48 1.82
C LEU A 72 -11.07 -11.67 2.78
N GLU A 73 -11.30 -12.89 2.30
CA GLU A 73 -11.06 -14.11 3.06
C GLU A 73 -9.58 -14.23 3.46
N VAL A 74 -8.65 -14.08 2.52
CA VAL A 74 -7.21 -14.12 2.80
C VAL A 74 -6.78 -12.99 3.75
N LEU A 75 -7.26 -11.76 3.54
CA LEU A 75 -6.96 -10.64 4.45
C LEU A 75 -7.36 -10.95 5.90
N ARG A 76 -8.51 -11.60 6.09
CA ARG A 76 -9.04 -11.99 7.41
C ARG A 76 -8.28 -13.19 7.98
N ASP A 77 -8.17 -14.27 7.22
CA ASP A 77 -7.69 -15.56 7.71
C ASP A 77 -6.18 -15.53 8.01
N ASP A 78 -5.40 -14.79 7.22
CA ASP A 78 -3.95 -14.61 7.42
C ASP A 78 -3.61 -13.38 8.28
N ASN A 79 -4.63 -12.68 8.80
CA ASN A 79 -4.51 -11.45 9.59
C ASN A 79 -3.58 -10.37 8.97
N LEU A 80 -3.70 -10.15 7.67
CA LEU A 80 -2.73 -9.35 6.90
C LEU A 80 -2.78 -7.85 7.22
N ILE A 81 -3.90 -7.34 7.75
CA ILE A 81 -4.03 -5.92 8.11
C ILE A 81 -3.21 -5.61 9.36
N ASP A 82 -3.34 -6.43 10.40
CA ASP A 82 -2.54 -6.29 11.62
C ASP A 82 -1.06 -6.56 11.34
N HIS A 83 -0.77 -7.56 10.50
CA HIS A 83 0.58 -7.81 10.04
C HIS A 83 1.16 -6.59 9.34
N ALA A 84 0.43 -5.95 8.41
CA ALA A 84 0.90 -4.73 7.75
C ALA A 84 1.16 -3.59 8.73
N ALA A 85 0.32 -3.43 9.77
CA ALA A 85 0.52 -2.42 10.81
C ALA A 85 1.82 -2.67 11.60
N LYS A 86 2.00 -3.89 12.09
CA LYS A 86 3.17 -4.29 12.88
C LYS A 86 4.46 -4.20 12.06
N THR A 87 4.48 -4.89 10.92
CA THR A 87 5.65 -5.00 10.04
C THR A 87 6.04 -3.66 9.44
N GLY A 88 5.07 -2.79 9.16
CA GLY A 88 5.34 -1.41 8.73
C GLY A 88 6.06 -0.58 9.78
N ALA A 89 5.67 -0.70 11.06
CA ALA A 89 6.32 -0.01 12.17
C ALA A 89 7.76 -0.52 12.42
N GLU A 90 7.96 -1.84 12.32
CA GLU A 90 9.29 -2.46 12.40
C GLU A 90 10.19 -1.96 11.27
N LEU A 91 9.72 -2.01 10.01
CA LEU A 91 10.45 -1.48 8.85
C LEU A 91 10.84 -0.01 9.01
N MET A 92 9.92 0.86 9.43
CA MET A 92 10.24 2.29 9.63
C MET A 92 11.30 2.51 10.71
N THR A 93 11.29 1.68 11.77
CA THR A 93 12.32 1.73 12.83
C THR A 93 13.67 1.32 12.27
N GLU A 94 13.75 0.16 11.62
CA GLU A 94 15.00 -0.37 11.06
C GLU A 94 15.60 0.54 9.98
N ILE A 95 14.78 1.13 9.12
CA ILE A 95 15.24 2.10 8.11
C ILE A 95 15.79 3.36 8.79
N GLY A 96 15.15 3.82 9.87
CA GLY A 96 15.60 4.99 10.62
C GLY A 96 16.98 4.81 11.26
N GLU A 97 17.34 3.57 11.62
CA GLU A 97 18.64 3.23 12.19
C GLU A 97 19.78 3.15 11.17
N ILE A 98 19.47 3.09 9.86
CA ILE A 98 20.48 3.04 8.79
C ILE A 98 21.28 4.35 8.72
N GLY A 99 20.63 5.49 8.92
CA GLY A 99 21.22 6.80 8.67
C GLY A 99 21.44 7.10 7.18
N GLY A 100 22.50 7.85 6.85
CA GLY A 100 22.81 8.24 5.47
C GLY A 100 22.01 9.45 4.97
N PRO A 101 21.69 9.54 3.67
CA PRO A 101 20.99 10.68 3.07
C PRO A 101 19.48 10.65 3.36
N ILE A 102 18.99 9.86 4.32
CA ILE A 102 17.55 9.80 4.65
C ILE A 102 17.18 11.06 5.44
N LYS A 103 16.30 11.88 4.87
CA LYS A 103 15.84 13.14 5.46
C LYS A 103 14.57 12.97 6.27
N GLU A 104 13.62 12.17 5.78
CA GLU A 104 12.35 11.91 6.46
C GLU A 104 11.85 10.50 6.14
N LEU A 105 11.29 9.84 7.15
CA LEU A 105 10.48 8.64 7.02
C LEU A 105 9.04 8.97 7.39
N ARG A 106 8.11 8.63 6.50
CA ARG A 106 6.67 8.85 6.73
C ARG A 106 5.85 7.71 6.15
N GLY A 107 4.74 7.38 6.80
CA GLY A 107 3.87 6.33 6.33
C GLY A 107 3.00 5.76 7.42
N ALA A 108 2.16 4.81 7.02
CA ALA A 108 1.37 3.98 7.93
C ALA A 108 1.30 2.56 7.33
N GLY A 109 1.43 1.55 8.17
CA GLY A 109 1.55 0.15 7.75
C GLY A 109 2.62 -0.04 6.67
N LEU A 110 2.29 -0.79 5.62
CA LEU A 110 3.20 -1.06 4.50
C LEU A 110 3.05 -0.04 3.35
N MET A 111 2.72 1.21 3.68
CA MET A 111 2.73 2.34 2.77
C MET A 111 3.72 3.38 3.29
N ILE A 112 4.97 3.21 2.89
CA ILE A 112 6.11 3.95 3.45
C ILE A 112 6.75 4.81 2.36
N GLY A 113 7.03 6.06 2.69
CA GLY A 113 7.84 6.99 1.93
C GLY A 113 9.18 7.20 2.63
N ILE A 114 10.26 7.05 1.87
CA ILE A 114 11.63 7.33 2.29
C ILE A 114 12.09 8.55 1.49
N GLU A 115 12.10 9.72 2.12
CA GLU A 115 12.62 10.95 1.50
C GLU A 115 14.11 11.05 1.75
N LEU A 116 14.85 11.34 0.68
CA LEU A 116 16.29 11.54 0.71
C LEU A 116 16.64 13.03 0.65
N ASP A 117 17.83 13.40 1.12
CA ASP A 117 18.48 14.68 0.90
C ASP A 117 19.07 14.75 -0.52
N GLY A 118 18.19 14.57 -1.50
CA GLY A 118 18.53 14.53 -2.93
C GLY A 118 17.66 13.56 -3.73
N PRO A 119 17.88 13.45 -5.05
CA PRO A 119 17.05 12.61 -5.92
C PRO A 119 17.15 11.11 -5.59
N ALA A 120 16.01 10.46 -5.38
CA ALA A 120 15.93 9.02 -5.11
C ALA A 120 16.15 8.13 -6.35
N ALA A 121 16.29 8.73 -7.54
CA ALA A 121 16.43 7.99 -8.79
C ALA A 121 17.68 7.12 -8.84
N ALA A 122 18.81 7.59 -8.29
CA ALA A 122 20.05 6.83 -8.24
C ALA A 122 19.92 5.63 -7.29
N LEU A 123 19.46 5.86 -6.05
CA LEU A 123 19.19 4.80 -5.09
C LEU A 123 18.24 3.73 -5.64
N ARG A 124 17.14 4.15 -6.27
CA ARG A 124 16.18 3.22 -6.89
C ARG A 124 16.81 2.39 -8.00
N LYS A 125 17.71 2.98 -8.80
CA LYS A 125 18.43 2.26 -9.86
C LYS A 125 19.36 1.22 -9.26
N ASP A 126 20.08 1.56 -8.20
CA ASP A 126 21.00 0.64 -7.52
C ASP A 126 20.24 -0.50 -6.84
N LEU A 127 19.15 -0.20 -6.12
CA LEU A 127 18.26 -1.23 -5.57
C LEU A 127 17.74 -2.19 -6.66
N LEU A 128 17.33 -1.66 -7.82
CA LEU A 128 16.79 -2.49 -8.89
C LEU A 128 17.85 -3.35 -9.59
N PHE A 129 18.97 -2.75 -10.00
CA PHE A 129 19.93 -3.41 -10.88
C PHE A 129 21.07 -4.10 -10.15
N ARG A 130 21.44 -3.65 -8.94
CA ARG A 130 22.51 -4.25 -8.13
C ARG A 130 21.95 -5.21 -7.09
N GLU A 131 20.83 -4.84 -6.46
CA GLU A 131 20.24 -5.59 -5.35
C GLU A 131 18.98 -6.39 -5.75
N HIS A 132 18.52 -6.24 -7.00
CA HIS A 132 17.35 -6.93 -7.56
C HIS A 132 16.03 -6.67 -6.80
N ILE A 133 15.91 -5.49 -6.19
CA ILE A 133 14.72 -5.06 -5.44
C ILE A 133 14.02 -3.92 -6.19
N PHE A 134 12.78 -4.17 -6.59
CA PHE A 134 11.95 -3.17 -7.24
C PHE A 134 11.18 -2.34 -6.21
N THR A 135 11.35 -1.02 -6.25
CA THR A 135 10.63 -0.06 -5.40
C THR A 135 9.87 0.96 -6.24
N GLY A 136 8.87 1.59 -5.62
CA GLY A 136 8.00 2.57 -6.29
C GLY A 136 8.65 3.94 -6.45
N SER A 137 8.20 4.68 -7.45
CA SER A 137 8.50 6.11 -7.62
C SER A 137 7.40 6.99 -7.04
N SER A 138 7.78 8.18 -6.58
CA SER A 138 6.88 9.26 -6.19
C SER A 138 6.85 10.36 -7.25
N SER A 139 5.83 11.23 -7.21
CA SER A 139 5.84 12.50 -7.95
C SER A 139 6.89 13.46 -7.41
N ASP A 140 7.23 13.32 -6.13
CA ASP A 140 8.41 13.95 -5.54
C ASP A 140 9.67 13.14 -5.94
N PRO A 141 10.62 13.73 -6.70
CA PRO A 141 11.82 13.05 -7.16
C PRO A 141 12.76 12.60 -6.02
N ASN A 142 12.60 13.15 -4.82
CA ASN A 142 13.43 12.84 -3.65
C ASN A 142 12.86 11.69 -2.82
N THR A 143 11.65 11.21 -3.15
CA THR A 143 10.96 10.18 -2.36
C THR A 143 10.98 8.82 -3.07
N LEU A 144 11.56 7.83 -2.40
CA LEU A 144 11.40 6.41 -2.70
C LEU A 144 10.14 5.88 -2.03
N ARG A 145 9.33 5.08 -2.74
CA ARG A 145 8.12 4.47 -2.16
C ARG A 145 8.32 2.98 -1.93
N LEU A 146 8.00 2.54 -0.73
CA LEU A 146 7.99 1.13 -0.34
C LEU A 146 6.55 0.66 -0.16
N LEU A 147 6.13 -0.27 -1.02
CA LEU A 147 4.77 -0.82 -1.11
C LEU A 147 4.82 -2.35 -1.29
N PRO A 148 5.45 -3.09 -0.37
CA PRO A 148 5.58 -4.54 -0.50
C PRO A 148 4.21 -5.23 -0.41
N PRO A 149 4.08 -6.51 -0.82
CA PRO A 149 2.89 -7.30 -0.51
C PRO A 149 2.57 -7.28 0.98
N LEU A 150 1.29 -7.36 1.37
CA LEU A 150 0.92 -7.37 2.79
C LEU A 150 1.40 -8.63 3.52
N SER A 151 1.76 -9.67 2.77
CA SER A 151 2.30 -10.93 3.25
C SER A 151 3.83 -10.96 3.30
N ILE A 152 4.52 -9.81 3.18
CA ILE A 152 5.99 -9.75 3.19
C ILE A 152 6.57 -10.39 4.46
N GLY A 153 7.54 -11.30 4.33
CA GLY A 153 8.14 -12.00 5.46
C GLY A 153 9.38 -11.31 6.01
N ALA A 154 9.84 -11.81 7.17
CA ALA A 154 11.06 -11.34 7.83
C ALA A 154 12.31 -11.47 6.95
N MET A 155 12.39 -12.52 6.14
CA MET A 155 13.51 -12.75 5.23
C MET A 155 13.61 -11.66 4.16
N GLU A 156 12.49 -11.30 3.51
CA GLU A 156 12.47 -10.23 2.51
C GLU A 156 12.78 -8.86 3.14
N ILE A 157 12.36 -8.64 4.39
CA ILE A 157 12.66 -7.42 5.16
C ILE A 157 14.15 -7.32 5.42
N GLU A 158 14.76 -8.37 5.98
CA GLU A 158 16.20 -8.42 6.24
C GLU A 158 17.01 -8.19 4.95
N GLN A 159 16.59 -8.83 3.86
CA GLN A 159 17.21 -8.62 2.55
C GLN A 159 17.11 -7.16 2.10
N PHE A 160 15.94 -6.52 2.24
CA PHE A 160 15.75 -5.13 1.88
C PHE A 160 16.58 -4.18 2.73
N ILE A 161 16.60 -4.37 4.06
CA ILE A 161 17.35 -3.52 4.98
C ILE A 161 18.85 -3.63 4.70
N GLY A 162 19.37 -4.85 4.47
CA GLY A 162 20.76 -5.06 4.09
C GLY A 162 21.12 -4.40 2.75
N ALA A 163 20.25 -4.52 1.74
CA ALA A 163 20.44 -3.88 0.44
C ALA A 163 20.39 -2.35 0.52
N LEU A 164 19.45 -1.81 1.30
CA LEU A 164 19.30 -0.38 1.50
C LEU A 164 20.57 0.19 2.15
N LYS A 165 21.07 -0.43 3.23
CA LYS A 165 22.34 -0.05 3.89
C LYS A 165 23.50 0.06 2.89
N ARG A 166 23.74 -0.99 2.09
CA ARG A 166 24.81 -1.01 1.07
C ARG A 166 24.68 0.06 -0.02
N CYS A 167 23.46 0.54 -0.28
CA CYS A 167 23.19 1.52 -1.33
C CYS A 167 23.19 2.96 -0.84
N VAL A 168 23.15 3.20 0.48
CA VAL A 168 23.13 4.55 1.07
C VAL A 168 24.40 4.91 1.85
N GLU A 169 25.25 3.93 2.15
CA GLU A 169 26.65 4.10 2.55
C GLU A 169 27.55 4.48 1.35
#